data_AF-A0A622T5S5-F1
#
_entry.id   AF-A0A622T5S5-F1
#
_cell.length_a   1.000
_cell.length_b   1.000
_cell.length_c   1.000
_cell.angle_alpha   90.00
_cell.angle_beta   90.00
_cell.angle_gamma   90.00
#
_symmetry.space_group_name_H-M   'P 1'
#
loop_
_entity.id
_entity.type
_entity.pdbx_description
1 polymer ?
#
loop_
_entity_poly.entity_id
_entity_poly.type
_entity_poly.pdbx_seq_one_letter_code
_entity_poly.pdbx_strand_id
1 'polypeptide(L)'
;MAHLQLVKQTSSGLLLPATPESGDFLRSVKIGEWIHADFKRVRNYAFHKRFFKLLQLGFDYWMPTGGTVTSREQKLISGFVNFLCDSAGQEYTPALNEAAEQYLHNVATLRTGDVALLKSFDAFREWVPVISHTR
;
A
#
# COMPACT_ATOMS: atom_id res chain seq x y z
N MET A 1 13.44 -30.73 -5.41
CA MET A 1 14.61 -29.85 -5.58
C MET A 1 14.77 -29.03 -4.32
N ALA A 2 15.91 -29.13 -3.63
CA ALA A 2 16.16 -28.35 -2.42
C ALA A 2 16.58 -26.92 -2.81
N HIS A 3 15.98 -25.91 -2.19
CA HIS A 3 16.32 -24.52 -2.45
C HIS A 3 17.39 -24.07 -1.45
N LEU A 4 18.64 -23.99 -1.91
CA LEU A 4 19.77 -23.64 -1.07
C LEU A 4 20.03 -22.13 -1.13
N GLN A 5 19.87 -21.44 0.00
CA GLN A 5 20.15 -20.01 0.10
C GLN A 5 21.52 -19.82 0.75
N LEU A 6 22.47 -19.26 0.00
CA LEU A 6 23.82 -19.01 0.46
C LEU A 6 24.15 -17.52 0.42
N VAL A 7 24.89 -17.05 1.42
CA VAL A 7 25.42 -15.69 1.48
C VAL A 7 26.95 -15.70 1.45
N LYS A 8 27.53 -14.83 0.62
CA LYS A 8 28.97 -14.58 0.62
C LYS A 8 29.31 -13.66 1.79
N GLN A 9 30.00 -14.18 2.81
CA GLN A 9 30.38 -13.39 3.98
C GLN A 9 31.72 -12.67 3.84
N THR A 10 32.66 -13.25 3.10
CA THR A 10 34.04 -12.74 3.02
C THR A 10 34.46 -12.55 1.58
N SER A 11 35.36 -11.60 1.32
CA SER A 11 36.00 -11.39 0.02
C SER A 11 36.69 -12.67 -0.50
N SER A 12 37.14 -13.55 0.40
CA SER A 12 37.74 -14.85 0.12
C SER A 12 36.81 -15.88 -0.55
N GLY A 13 35.52 -15.59 -0.70
CA GLY A 13 34.59 -16.46 -1.43
C GLY A 13 33.90 -17.54 -0.60
N LEU A 14 34.02 -17.49 0.72
CA LEU A 14 33.33 -18.42 1.62
C LEU A 14 31.81 -18.17 1.59
N LEU A 15 31.05 -19.24 1.35
CA LEU A 15 29.58 -19.24 1.32
C LEU A 15 29.04 -19.89 2.59
N LEU A 16 28.07 -19.23 3.23
CA LEU A 16 27.38 -19.76 4.41
C LEU A 16 25.88 -19.91 4.14
N PRO A 17 25.20 -20.87 4.79
CA PRO A 17 23.75 -20.97 4.75
C PRO A 17 23.11 -19.68 5.27
N ALA A 18 22.23 -19.09 4.48
CA ALA A 18 21.48 -17.89 4.83
C ALA A 18 20.22 -18.20 5.67
N THR A 19 19.78 -19.47 5.67
CA THR A 19 18.62 -19.94 6.44
C THR A 19 18.95 -21.22 7.22
N PRO A 20 18.21 -21.51 8.32
CA PRO A 20 18.40 -22.73 9.11
C PRO A 20 18.26 -24.01 8.26
N GLU A 21 17.29 -24.03 7.35
CA GLU A 21 16.98 -25.20 6.50
C GLU A 21 18.12 -25.48 5.52
N SER A 22 18.75 -24.41 4.99
CA SER A 22 19.95 -24.52 4.16
C SER A 22 21.13 -25.09 4.97
N GLY A 23 21.21 -24.76 6.26
CA GLY A 23 22.19 -25.30 7.19
C GLY A 23 21.98 -26.78 7.50
N ASP A 24 20.72 -27.21 7.69
CA ASP A 24 20.38 -28.61 7.92
C ASP A 24 20.69 -29.48 6.70
N PHE A 25 20.40 -28.98 5.49
CA PHE A 25 20.78 -29.66 4.25
C PHE A 25 22.30 -29.79 4.11
N LEU A 26 23.07 -28.73 4.40
CA LEU A 26 24.53 -28.81 4.34
C LEU A 26 25.12 -29.76 5.39
N ARG A 27 24.47 -29.92 6.54
CA ARG A 27 24.86 -30.90 7.58
C ARG A 27 24.57 -32.35 7.17
N SER A 28 23.56 -32.59 6.32
CA SER A 28 23.21 -33.94 5.88
C SER A 28 24.11 -34.45 4.73
N VAL A 29 24.75 -33.55 3.98
CA VAL A 29 25.73 -33.89 2.95
C VAL A 29 27.08 -34.21 3.59
N LYS A 30 27.72 -35.29 3.16
CA LYS A 30 29.02 -35.70 3.72
C LYS A 30 30.14 -34.80 3.24
N ILE A 31 31.14 -34.61 4.10
CA ILE A 31 32.37 -33.88 3.75
C ILE A 31 33.05 -34.60 2.57
N GLY A 32 33.33 -33.88 1.49
CA GLY A 32 33.96 -34.41 0.27
C GLY A 32 32.98 -34.84 -0.83
N GLU A 33 31.67 -34.75 -0.59
CA GLU A 33 30.64 -35.06 -1.58
C GLU A 33 30.36 -33.84 -2.49
N TRP A 34 30.18 -34.10 -3.79
CA TRP A 34 29.94 -33.03 -4.77
C TRP A 34 28.48 -32.57 -4.72
N ILE A 35 28.28 -31.27 -4.51
CA ILE A 35 26.95 -30.65 -4.56
C ILE A 35 26.81 -29.94 -5.91
N HIS A 36 25.83 -30.36 -6.71
CA HIS A 36 25.42 -29.62 -7.90
C HIS A 36 24.24 -28.71 -7.54
N ALA A 37 24.37 -27.40 -7.80
CA ALA A 37 23.34 -26.42 -7.51
C ALA A 37 23.27 -25.35 -8.61
N ASP A 38 22.05 -25.04 -9.03
CA ASP A 38 21.79 -23.92 -9.94
C ASP A 38 21.68 -22.62 -9.15
N PHE A 39 22.67 -21.75 -9.31
CA PHE A 39 22.69 -20.45 -8.65
C PHE A 39 21.89 -19.41 -9.45
N LYS A 40 20.76 -18.97 -8.87
CA LYS A 40 20.04 -17.79 -9.36
C LYS A 40 20.31 -16.60 -8.45
N ARG A 41 20.84 -15.51 -9.02
CA ARG A 41 21.03 -14.27 -8.29
C ARG A 41 19.67 -13.69 -7.90
N VAL A 42 19.39 -13.64 -6.60
CA VAL A 42 18.22 -12.94 -6.07
C VAL A 42 18.40 -11.45 -6.30
N ARG A 43 17.35 -10.76 -6.76
CA ARG A 43 17.31 -9.29 -6.88
C ARG A 43 17.69 -8.66 -5.54
N ASN A 44 18.28 -7.45 -5.56
CA ASN A 44 18.86 -6.78 -4.39
C ASN A 44 17.94 -6.87 -3.14
N TYR A 45 18.24 -7.84 -2.27
CA TYR A 45 17.39 -8.16 -1.12
C TYR A 45 17.36 -7.02 -0.11
N ALA A 46 18.50 -6.34 0.09
CA ALA A 46 18.59 -5.17 0.95
C ALA A 46 17.69 -4.04 0.46
N PHE A 47 17.60 -3.82 -0.86
CA PHE A 47 16.69 -2.85 -1.44
C PHE A 47 15.23 -3.23 -1.19
N HIS A 48 14.82 -4.46 -1.50
CA HIS A 48 13.44 -4.90 -1.26
C HIS A 48 13.06 -4.80 0.22
N LYS A 49 13.96 -5.18 1.13
CA LYS A 49 13.74 -5.05 2.58
C LYS A 49 13.52 -3.59 2.99
N ARG A 50 14.32 -2.65 2.48
CA ARG A 50 14.14 -1.21 2.74
C ARG A 50 12.84 -0.68 2.14
N PHE A 51 12.51 -1.08 0.91
CA PHE A 51 11.27 -0.70 0.24
C PHE A 51 10.03 -1.15 1.02
N PHE A 52 9.96 -2.41 1.45
CA PHE A 52 8.82 -2.90 2.24
C PHE A 52 8.73 -2.25 3.62
N LYS A 53 9.87 -1.88 4.24
CA LYS A 53 9.86 -1.10 5.48
C LYS A 53 9.29 0.31 5.29
N LEU A 54 9.62 0.97 4.18
CA LEU A 54 9.03 2.26 3.84
C LEU A 54 7.54 2.17 3.55
N LEU A 55 7.09 1.13 2.83
CA LEU A 55 5.66 0.88 2.62
C LEU A 55 4.91 0.66 3.93
N GLN A 56 5.48 -0.13 4.84
CA GLN A 56 4.90 -0.36 6.16
C GLN A 56 4.81 0.94 6.97
N LEU A 57 5.86 1.76 6.96
CA LEU A 57 5.83 3.09 7.59
C LEU A 57 4.73 3.96 6.96
N GLY A 58 4.64 4.01 5.64
CA GLY A 58 3.59 4.76 4.94
C GLY A 58 2.18 4.29 5.33
N PHE A 59 1.98 2.98 5.45
CA PHE A 59 0.74 2.41 5.96
C PHE A 59 0.47 2.84 7.40
N ASP A 60 1.46 2.78 8.29
CA ASP A 60 1.31 3.13 9.71
C ASP A 60 0.85 4.59 9.89
N TYR A 61 1.41 5.51 9.10
CA TYR A 61 1.06 6.93 9.12
C TYR A 61 -0.17 7.30 8.28
N TRP A 62 -0.60 6.42 7.37
CA TRP A 62 -1.80 6.65 6.57
C TRP A 62 -3.05 6.56 7.43
N MET A 63 -3.86 7.62 7.38
CA MET A 63 -5.24 7.62 7.85
C MET A 63 -6.17 7.57 6.64
N PRO A 64 -7.20 6.72 6.64
CA PRO A 64 -8.12 6.59 5.51
C PRO A 64 -9.05 7.80 5.40
N THR A 65 -8.54 8.96 4.96
CA THR A 65 -9.31 10.20 4.77
C THR A 65 -9.95 10.32 3.38
N GLY A 66 -9.84 9.29 2.54
CA GLY A 66 -10.37 9.29 1.17
C GLY A 66 -11.09 8.00 0.83
N GLY A 67 -12.14 8.10 0.01
CA GLY A 67 -12.90 6.95 -0.50
C GLY A 67 -14.17 6.57 0.27
N THR A 68 -14.45 7.23 1.41
CA THR A 68 -15.70 7.01 2.16
C THR A 68 -16.93 7.62 1.49
N VAL A 69 -16.71 8.59 0.59
CA VAL A 69 -17.71 9.16 -0.30
C VAL A 69 -17.33 8.77 -1.73
N THR A 70 -18.22 8.07 -2.40
CA THR A 70 -18.02 7.59 -3.77
C THR A 70 -18.21 8.72 -4.79
N SER A 71 -17.58 8.61 -5.96
CA SER A 71 -17.79 9.57 -7.06
C SER A 71 -19.24 9.63 -7.54
N ARG A 72 -20.03 8.57 -7.33
CA ARG A 72 -21.48 8.58 -7.60
C ARG A 72 -22.23 9.48 -6.62
N GLU A 73 -21.94 9.38 -5.33
CA GLU A 73 -22.55 10.23 -4.30
C GLU A 73 -22.19 11.71 -4.54
N GLN A 74 -20.93 12.00 -4.89
CA GLN A 74 -20.52 13.37 -5.25
C GLN A 74 -21.32 13.90 -6.45
N LYS A 75 -21.43 13.12 -7.54
CA LYS A 75 -22.21 13.52 -8.72
C LYS A 75 -23.70 13.71 -8.40
N LEU A 76 -24.28 12.88 -7.53
CA LEU A 76 -25.66 13.01 -7.11
C LEU A 76 -25.89 14.33 -6.37
N ILE A 77 -25.02 14.65 -5.41
CA ILE A 77 -25.09 15.91 -4.65
C ILE A 77 -24.88 17.12 -5.56
N SER A 78 -23.89 17.11 -6.44
CA SER A 78 -23.69 18.20 -7.42
C SER A 78 -24.91 18.37 -8.35
N GLY A 79 -25.50 17.28 -8.82
CA GLY A 79 -26.74 17.32 -9.62
C GLY A 79 -27.91 17.92 -8.85
N PHE A 80 -28.03 17.61 -7.56
CA PHE A 80 -29.06 18.17 -6.68
C PHE A 80 -28.84 19.68 -6.44
N VAL A 81 -27.60 20.12 -6.19
CA VAL A 81 -27.27 21.55 -6.07
C VAL A 81 -27.65 22.29 -7.35
N ASN A 82 -27.28 21.76 -8.52
CA ASN A 82 -27.63 22.37 -9.80
C ASN A 82 -29.15 22.51 -9.97
N PHE A 83 -29.92 21.47 -9.63
CA PHE A 83 -31.39 21.54 -9.65
C PHE A 83 -31.96 22.65 -8.75
N LEU A 84 -31.38 22.84 -7.55
CA LEU A 84 -31.79 23.91 -6.65
C LEU A 84 -31.43 25.29 -7.20
N CYS A 85 -30.25 25.46 -7.80
CA CYS A 85 -29.85 26.72 -8.44
C CYS A 85 -30.76 27.08 -9.61
N ASP A 86 -31.17 26.10 -10.41
CA ASP A 86 -32.10 26.28 -11.52
C ASP A 86 -33.52 26.65 -11.05
N SER A 87 -33.92 26.17 -9.87
CA SER A 87 -35.26 26.37 -9.31
C SER A 87 -35.40 27.64 -8.45
N ALA A 88 -34.37 28.02 -7.71
CA ALA A 88 -34.39 29.11 -6.72
C ALA A 88 -33.62 30.37 -7.16
N GLY A 89 -32.85 30.28 -8.26
CA GLY A 89 -32.04 31.38 -8.79
C GLY A 89 -30.55 31.19 -8.56
N GLN A 90 -29.75 31.58 -9.56
CA GLN A 90 -28.29 31.35 -9.62
C GLN A 90 -27.47 32.19 -8.63
N GLU A 91 -28.10 33.12 -7.91
CA GLU A 91 -27.44 33.97 -6.91
C GLU A 91 -26.96 33.16 -5.69
N TYR A 92 -27.60 32.02 -5.41
CA TYR A 92 -27.27 31.14 -4.28
C TYR A 92 -26.26 30.05 -4.62
N THR A 93 -25.87 29.91 -5.90
CA THR A 93 -24.95 28.89 -6.40
C THR A 93 -23.64 28.76 -5.60
N PRO A 94 -22.91 29.85 -5.26
CA PRO A 94 -21.68 29.72 -4.48
C PRO A 94 -21.92 29.18 -3.06
N ALA A 95 -22.96 29.68 -2.37
CA ALA A 95 -23.28 29.24 -1.01
C ALA A 95 -23.76 27.78 -0.96
N LEU A 96 -24.54 27.35 -1.96
CA LEU A 96 -25.02 25.97 -2.06
C LEU A 96 -23.90 24.97 -2.39
N ASN A 97 -22.97 25.35 -3.27
CA ASN A 97 -21.79 24.53 -3.55
C ASN A 97 -20.89 24.39 -2.31
N GLU A 98 -20.64 25.49 -1.59
CA GLU A 98 -19.85 25.45 -0.35
C GLU A 98 -20.54 24.57 0.72
N ALA A 99 -21.86 24.71 0.90
CA ALA A 99 -22.61 23.86 1.81
C ALA A 99 -22.57 22.38 1.42
N ALA A 100 -22.61 22.07 0.12
CA ALA A 100 -22.49 20.71 -0.39
C ALA A 100 -21.10 20.12 -0.13
N GLU A 101 -20.03 20.90 -0.34
CA GLU A 101 -18.67 20.48 -0.01
C GLU A 101 -18.51 20.23 1.50
N GLN A 102 -19.02 21.13 2.34
CA GLN A 102 -19.01 20.94 3.80
C GLN A 102 -19.80 19.71 4.25
N TYR A 103 -20.96 19.47 3.64
CA TYR A 103 -21.76 18.27 3.92
C TYR A 103 -21.01 16.98 3.55
N LEU A 104 -20.46 16.93 2.33
CA LEU A 104 -19.68 15.79 1.87
C LEU A 104 -18.44 15.55 2.75
N HIS A 105 -17.78 16.63 3.17
CA HIS A 105 -16.67 16.56 4.12
C HIS A 105 -17.13 15.94 5.45
N ASN A 106 -18.20 16.45 6.06
CA ASN A 106 -18.71 15.91 7.33
C ASN A 106 -19.10 14.43 7.24
N VAL A 107 -19.78 14.04 6.17
CA VAL A 107 -20.12 12.62 5.90
C VAL A 107 -18.86 11.78 5.78
N ALA A 108 -17.84 12.28 5.05
CA ALA A 108 -16.57 11.59 4.92
C ALA A 108 -15.88 11.42 6.28
N THR A 109 -15.86 12.46 7.14
CA THR A 109 -15.23 12.43 8.46
C THR A 109 -15.94 11.43 9.40
N LEU A 110 -17.27 11.44 9.41
CA LEU A 110 -18.07 10.50 10.20
C LEU A 110 -17.80 9.05 9.79
N ARG A 111 -17.85 8.76 8.48
CA ARG A 111 -17.56 7.43 7.94
C ARG A 111 -16.10 7.02 8.15
N THR A 112 -15.17 7.96 8.15
CA THR A 112 -13.75 7.70 8.43
C THR A 112 -13.55 7.25 9.88
N GLY A 113 -14.35 7.77 10.83
CA GLY A 113 -14.34 7.27 12.21
C GLY A 113 -14.65 5.78 12.31
N ASP A 114 -15.65 5.31 11.54
CA ASP A 114 -16.02 3.90 11.48
C ASP A 114 -15.03 3.07 10.65
N VAL A 115 -14.48 3.61 9.57
CA VAL A 115 -13.53 2.94 8.66
C VAL A 115 -12.10 2.90 9.22
N ALA A 116 -11.73 3.80 10.15
CA ALA A 116 -10.46 3.72 10.88
C ALA A 116 -10.32 2.40 11.66
N LEU A 117 -11.44 1.76 12.03
CA LEU A 117 -11.48 0.40 12.59
C LEU A 117 -11.08 -0.68 11.57
N LEU A 118 -11.09 -0.38 10.27
CA LEU A 118 -10.88 -1.29 9.14
C LEU A 118 -9.63 -0.94 8.32
N LYS A 119 -8.61 -0.32 8.94
CA LYS A 119 -7.34 0.02 8.28
C LYS A 119 -6.73 -1.23 7.61
N SER A 120 -6.71 -1.27 6.28
CA SER A 120 -6.26 -2.43 5.50
C SER A 120 -5.18 -2.06 4.46
N PHE A 121 -4.27 -2.99 4.21
CA PHE A 121 -3.17 -2.78 3.25
C PHE A 121 -3.68 -2.65 1.81
N ASP A 122 -4.80 -3.28 1.47
CA ASP A 122 -5.41 -3.18 0.14
C ASP A 122 -5.99 -1.79 -0.10
N ALA A 123 -6.71 -1.22 0.86
CA ALA A 123 -7.21 0.16 0.78
C ALA A 123 -6.07 1.18 0.69
N PHE A 124 -4.98 0.97 1.43
CA PHE A 124 -3.77 1.79 1.30
C PHE A 124 -3.17 1.72 -0.10
N ARG A 125 -3.12 0.53 -0.72
CA ARG A 125 -2.58 0.34 -2.07
C ARG A 125 -3.43 1.01 -3.15
N GLU A 126 -4.75 1.02 -3.00
CA GLU A 126 -5.64 1.73 -3.92
C GLU A 126 -5.53 3.25 -3.77
N TRP A 127 -5.25 3.74 -2.56
CA TRP A 127 -5.13 5.17 -2.25
C TRP A 127 -3.82 5.80 -2.76
N VAL A 128 -2.67 5.12 -2.63
CA VAL A 128 -1.35 5.66 -2.98
C VAL A 128 -1.27 6.23 -4.41
N PRO A 129 -1.81 5.57 -5.46
CA PRO A 129 -1.82 6.10 -6.82
C PRO A 129 -2.75 7.30 -7.03
N VAL A 130 -3.84 7.40 -6.27
CA VAL A 130 -4.85 8.48 -6.46
C VAL A 130 -4.25 9.83 -6.07
N ILE A 131 -3.50 9.88 -4.96
CA ILE A 131 -2.84 11.12 -4.50
C ILE A 131 -1.66 11.52 -5.38
N SER A 132 -0.94 10.57 -5.98
CA SER A 132 0.16 10.92 -6.86
C SER A 132 -0.29 11.63 -8.16
N HIS A 133 -1.57 11.53 -8.52
CA HIS A 133 -2.15 12.19 -9.69
C HIS A 133 -2.94 13.48 -9.36
N THR A 134 -3.17 13.78 -8.09
CA THR A 134 -3.88 14.99 -7.64
C THR A 134 -2.95 16.09 -7.11
N ARG A 135 -1.63 15.95 -7.31
CA ARG A 135 -0.63 16.99 -7.08
C ARG A 135 0.03 17.42 -8.37
#